data_AF-A0A7K3A908-F1
#
_entry.id   AF-A0A7K3A908-F1
#
_cell.length_a   1.000
_cell.length_b   1.000
_cell.length_c   1.000
_cell.angle_alpha   90.00
_cell.angle_beta   90.00
_cell.angle_gamma   90.00
#
_symmetry.space_group_name_H-M   'P 1'
#
loop_
_entity.id
_entity.type
_entity.pdbx_description
1 polymer ?
#
loop_
_entity_poly.entity_id
_entity_poly.type
_entity_poly.pdbx_seq_one_letter_code
_entity_poly.pdbx_strand_id
1 'polypeptide(L)'
;MAEREPSAHQLAFDVTPGFMDLEVPEYSYMFGFLQMDGHLSQQSRDRGRMTVEISVRDIELLRRFQELTPYASSITERVRETNFAKSHHSATWTLCSLEARTRINELGLPYGRKSKQITPPRVPFSRRDYLRGVLDADGSVGYTSKGFPFVSLTTQSTAIAAYLCFYSRKITEVERHPKRNTRDGIYNVMYAMEAAQKLSAHLYYPGCLALERKQAAADSLIGWTRPAGMRAAHTARRWKEWEDRILLSHDSIAAAAEELGRSYQSCNLRQWRLRSGQAPMPE
;
A
#
# COMPACT_ATOMS: atom_id res chain seq x y z
N MET A 1 -28.16 52.55 -25.23
CA MET A 1 -29.36 51.69 -25.13
C MET A 1 -29.24 50.61 -26.21
N ALA A 2 -29.05 49.33 -25.95
CA ALA A 2 -28.61 48.60 -24.77
C ALA A 2 -27.81 47.41 -25.32
N GLU A 3 -26.60 47.22 -24.82
CA GLU A 3 -25.75 46.06 -25.10
C GLU A 3 -26.46 44.82 -24.53
N ARG A 4 -26.63 43.79 -25.36
CA ARG A 4 -27.11 42.49 -24.88
C ARG A 4 -25.96 41.80 -24.16
N GLU A 5 -26.05 41.74 -22.84
CA GLU A 5 -25.22 40.88 -22.01
C GLU A 5 -25.30 39.43 -22.50
N PRO A 6 -24.15 38.72 -22.65
CA PRO A 6 -24.18 37.28 -22.85
C PRO A 6 -24.64 36.62 -21.55
N SER A 7 -25.69 35.79 -21.66
CA SER A 7 -26.26 35.07 -20.52
C SER A 7 -25.20 34.24 -19.79
N ALA A 8 -25.19 34.34 -18.47
CA ALA A 8 -24.36 33.58 -17.54
C ALA A 8 -24.71 32.08 -17.48
N HIS A 9 -24.64 31.39 -18.63
CA HIS A 9 -24.76 29.93 -18.75
C HIS A 9 -23.54 29.27 -19.40
N GLN A 10 -22.44 30.01 -19.59
CA GLN A 10 -21.13 29.44 -19.87
C GLN A 10 -20.25 29.69 -18.65
N LEU A 11 -20.15 28.69 -17.76
CA LEU A 11 -19.01 28.42 -16.86
C LEU A 11 -19.43 27.38 -15.81
N ALA A 12 -19.59 26.14 -16.25
CA ALA A 12 -19.20 24.99 -15.46
C ALA A 12 -18.66 23.97 -16.46
N PHE A 13 -17.33 23.92 -16.55
CA PHE A 13 -16.60 22.90 -17.29
C PHE A 13 -16.98 21.53 -16.71
N ASP A 14 -17.89 20.83 -17.36
CA ASP A 14 -18.20 19.43 -17.07
C ASP A 14 -17.06 18.57 -17.66
N VAL A 15 -15.88 18.66 -17.04
CA VAL A 15 -14.79 17.72 -17.30
C VAL A 15 -15.15 16.45 -16.55
N THR A 16 -15.97 15.60 -17.16
CA THR A 16 -15.99 14.19 -16.79
C THR A 16 -14.52 13.73 -16.84
N PRO A 17 -13.92 13.28 -15.73
CA PRO A 17 -12.55 12.79 -15.77
C PRO A 17 -12.48 11.67 -16.80
N GLY A 18 -11.48 11.72 -17.68
CA GLY A 18 -11.27 10.67 -18.66
C GLY A 18 -11.19 9.31 -17.96
N PHE A 19 -11.63 8.23 -18.62
CA PHE A 19 -11.49 6.90 -18.07
C PHE A 19 -10.04 6.63 -17.65
N MET A 20 -9.87 6.15 -16.41
CA MET A 20 -8.54 5.96 -15.80
C MET A 20 -7.70 7.24 -15.74
N ASP A 21 -8.33 8.37 -15.42
CA ASP A 21 -7.63 9.52 -14.84
C ASP A 21 -7.23 9.18 -13.40
N LEU A 22 -5.95 8.90 -13.19
CA LEU A 22 -5.47 8.39 -11.91
C LEU A 22 -5.36 9.46 -10.82
N GLU A 23 -5.55 10.74 -11.14
CA GLU A 23 -5.71 11.80 -10.14
C GLU A 23 -7.05 11.67 -9.39
N VAL A 24 -8.06 11.08 -10.03
CA VAL A 24 -9.34 10.72 -9.39
C VAL A 24 -9.10 9.54 -8.42
N PRO A 25 -9.47 9.66 -7.14
CA PRO A 25 -9.27 8.63 -6.11
C PRO A 25 -9.76 7.23 -6.51
N GLU A 26 -10.97 7.15 -7.08
CA GLU A 26 -11.63 5.90 -7.44
C GLU A 26 -10.89 5.17 -8.57
N TYR A 27 -10.43 5.89 -9.60
CA TYR A 27 -9.62 5.31 -10.67
C TYR A 27 -8.22 4.94 -10.19
N SER A 28 -7.61 5.74 -9.31
CA SER A 28 -6.32 5.40 -8.70
C SER A 28 -6.40 4.09 -7.90
N TYR A 29 -7.44 3.96 -7.08
CA TYR A 29 -7.75 2.74 -6.33
C TYR A 29 -7.99 1.57 -7.28
N MET A 30 -8.87 1.74 -8.27
CA MET A 30 -9.19 0.69 -9.24
C MET A 30 -7.92 0.21 -9.93
N PHE A 31 -7.09 1.12 -10.42
CA PHE A 31 -5.83 0.78 -11.09
C PHE A 31 -4.85 0.02 -10.18
N GLY A 32 -4.71 0.45 -8.92
CA GLY A 32 -3.90 -0.27 -7.93
C GLY A 32 -4.39 -1.71 -7.73
N PHE A 33 -5.71 -1.91 -7.66
CA PHE A 33 -6.31 -3.23 -7.56
C PHE A 33 -6.08 -4.08 -8.83
N LEU A 34 -6.29 -3.48 -10.02
CA LEU A 34 -6.05 -4.14 -11.31
C LEU A 34 -4.59 -4.56 -11.48
N GLN A 35 -3.63 -3.75 -11.00
CA GLN A 35 -2.21 -4.10 -11.06
C GLN A 35 -1.86 -5.35 -10.28
N MET A 36 -2.56 -5.63 -9.18
CA MET A 36 -2.29 -6.78 -8.33
C MET A 36 -3.12 -8.00 -8.75
N ASP A 37 -4.45 -7.90 -8.79
CA ASP A 37 -5.34 -9.06 -9.01
C ASP A 37 -5.89 -9.16 -10.44
N GLY A 38 -5.75 -8.10 -11.23
CA GLY A 38 -6.25 -8.08 -12.59
C GLY A 38 -5.47 -8.96 -13.59
N HIS A 39 -6.10 -9.45 -14.65
CA HIS A 39 -5.40 -10.06 -15.76
C HIS A 39 -5.75 -9.36 -17.07
N LEU A 40 -4.74 -8.69 -17.64
CA LEU A 40 -4.84 -8.06 -18.95
C LEU A 40 -4.28 -9.01 -20.01
N SER A 41 -5.11 -9.31 -21.01
CA SER A 41 -4.79 -10.24 -22.09
C SER A 41 -5.06 -9.62 -23.46
N GLN A 42 -4.23 -10.00 -24.43
CA GLN A 42 -4.38 -9.66 -25.84
C GLN A 42 -4.45 -10.94 -26.66
N GLN A 43 -5.24 -10.91 -27.72
CA GLN A 43 -5.40 -11.98 -28.70
C GLN A 43 -5.40 -11.39 -30.11
N SER A 44 -5.31 -12.24 -31.13
CA SER A 44 -5.36 -11.81 -32.53
C SER A 44 -6.68 -11.12 -32.89
N ARG A 45 -6.63 -10.21 -33.88
CA ARG A 45 -7.78 -9.42 -34.37
C ARG A 45 -8.33 -8.48 -33.30
N ASP A 46 -7.44 -7.76 -32.63
CA ASP A 46 -7.76 -6.79 -31.55
C ASP A 46 -8.57 -7.35 -30.38
N ARG A 47 -8.60 -8.68 -30.24
CA ARG A 47 -9.32 -9.37 -29.17
C ARG A 47 -8.53 -9.36 -27.86
N GLY A 48 -9.21 -9.77 -26.80
CA GLY A 48 -8.67 -9.91 -25.46
C GLY A 48 -9.55 -9.22 -24.43
N ARG A 49 -9.08 -9.20 -23.19
CA ARG A 49 -9.90 -8.75 -22.05
C ARG A 49 -9.02 -8.32 -20.89
N MET A 50 -9.56 -7.37 -20.13
CA MET A 50 -9.19 -7.11 -18.75
C MET A 50 -10.15 -7.90 -17.86
N THR A 51 -9.62 -8.65 -16.90
CA THR A 51 -10.43 -9.46 -15.97
C THR A 51 -9.98 -9.27 -14.53
N VAL A 52 -10.89 -9.35 -13.58
CA VAL A 52 -10.61 -9.41 -12.14
C VAL A 52 -11.51 -10.48 -11.56
N GLU A 53 -10.95 -11.49 -10.88
CA GLU A 53 -11.70 -12.53 -10.18
C GLU A 53 -11.47 -12.37 -8.67
N ILE A 54 -12.55 -12.27 -7.90
CA ILE A 54 -12.51 -12.17 -6.43
C ILE A 54 -13.56 -13.11 -5.81
N SER A 55 -13.53 -13.27 -4.49
CA SER A 55 -14.58 -13.99 -3.76
C SER A 55 -15.91 -13.27 -3.92
N VAL A 56 -17.01 -14.02 -4.06
CA VAL A 56 -18.36 -13.43 -4.20
C VAL A 56 -18.75 -12.51 -3.04
N ARG A 57 -18.19 -12.73 -1.84
CA ARG A 57 -18.43 -11.87 -0.67
C ARG A 57 -18.00 -10.41 -0.90
N ASP A 58 -17.09 -10.20 -1.84
CA ASP A 58 -16.48 -8.92 -2.16
C ASP A 58 -17.08 -8.36 -3.50
N ILE A 59 -18.17 -8.95 -4.03
CA ILE A 59 -18.75 -8.65 -5.36
C ILE A 59 -19.17 -7.19 -5.55
N GLU A 60 -19.58 -6.50 -4.49
CA GLU A 60 -19.96 -5.08 -4.58
C GLU A 60 -18.80 -4.25 -5.13
N LEU A 61 -17.54 -4.62 -4.86
CA LEU A 61 -16.39 -3.94 -5.43
C LEU A 61 -16.36 -4.03 -6.96
N LEU A 62 -16.71 -5.19 -7.53
CA LEU A 62 -16.79 -5.36 -8.97
C LEU A 62 -17.92 -4.54 -9.59
N ARG A 63 -19.04 -4.38 -8.88
CA ARG A 63 -20.14 -3.49 -9.31
C ARG A 63 -19.68 -2.03 -9.32
N ARG A 64 -18.94 -1.58 -8.30
CA ARG A 64 -18.30 -0.26 -8.33
C ARG A 64 -17.34 -0.10 -9.51
N PHE A 65 -16.54 -1.12 -9.84
CA PHE A 65 -15.68 -1.08 -11.04
C PHE A 65 -16.47 -1.00 -12.34
N GLN A 66 -17.59 -1.72 -12.43
CA GLN A 66 -18.48 -1.65 -13.58
C GLN A 66 -19.10 -0.26 -13.74
N GLU A 67 -19.56 0.37 -12.66
CA GLU A 67 -20.10 1.74 -12.67
C GLU A 67 -19.06 2.80 -13.06
N LEU A 68 -17.82 2.66 -12.58
CA LEU A 68 -16.70 3.54 -12.94
C LEU A 68 -16.25 3.35 -14.41
N THR A 69 -16.69 2.30 -15.08
CA THR A 69 -16.22 1.97 -16.43
C THR A 69 -17.25 2.43 -17.47
N PRO A 70 -16.95 3.44 -18.31
CA PRO A 70 -17.90 3.94 -19.31
C PRO A 70 -18.08 3.01 -20.51
N TYR A 71 -17.43 1.84 -20.50
CA TYR A 71 -17.52 0.82 -21.54
C TYR A 71 -18.33 -0.37 -21.05
N ALA A 72 -18.98 -1.06 -21.99
CA ALA A 72 -19.64 -2.32 -21.71
C ALA A 72 -18.67 -3.31 -21.03
N SER A 73 -19.06 -3.75 -19.84
CA SER A 73 -18.37 -4.75 -19.04
C SER A 73 -19.40 -5.66 -18.38
N SER A 74 -18.99 -6.86 -17.99
CA SER A 74 -19.87 -7.85 -17.38
C SER A 74 -19.32 -8.36 -16.06
N ILE A 75 -20.20 -8.81 -15.18
CA ILE A 75 -19.87 -9.54 -13.96
C ILE A 75 -20.54 -10.91 -14.07
N THR A 76 -19.77 -11.96 -13.87
CA THR A 76 -20.26 -13.34 -13.85
C THR A 76 -19.83 -14.05 -12.59
N GLU A 77 -20.67 -14.93 -12.07
CA GLU A 77 -20.38 -15.74 -10.89
C GLU A 77 -20.06 -17.18 -11.29
N ARG A 78 -19.21 -17.84 -10.51
CA ARG A 78 -18.82 -19.23 -10.71
C ARG A 78 -18.62 -19.93 -9.37
N VAL A 79 -19.22 -21.10 -9.24
CA VAL A 79 -18.92 -22.07 -8.17
C VAL A 79 -18.05 -23.19 -8.75
N ARG A 80 -16.95 -23.53 -8.08
CA ARG A 80 -16.11 -24.67 -8.43
C ARG A 80 -15.57 -25.36 -7.20
N GLU A 81 -15.30 -26.65 -7.32
CA GLU A 81 -14.40 -27.33 -6.40
C GLU A 81 -12.95 -26.93 -6.72
N THR A 82 -12.14 -26.72 -5.69
CA THR A 82 -10.71 -26.44 -5.82
C THR A 82 -9.93 -27.38 -4.91
N ASN A 83 -8.63 -27.54 -5.15
CA ASN A 83 -7.75 -28.31 -4.27
C ASN A 83 -7.75 -27.84 -2.80
N PHE A 84 -8.27 -26.64 -2.53
CA PHE A 84 -8.30 -26.00 -1.20
C PHE A 84 -9.69 -25.90 -0.59
N ALA A 85 -10.76 -26.05 -1.39
CA ALA A 85 -12.13 -25.87 -0.93
C ALA A 85 -13.12 -26.65 -1.80
N LYS A 86 -14.03 -27.39 -1.14
CA LYS A 86 -15.11 -28.15 -1.79
C LYS A 86 -16.14 -27.26 -2.51
N SER A 87 -16.23 -25.97 -2.16
CA SER A 87 -17.06 -25.00 -2.87
C SER A 87 -16.40 -23.63 -2.77
N HIS A 88 -15.71 -23.24 -3.84
CA HIS A 88 -15.19 -21.89 -4.01
C HIS A 88 -16.13 -21.10 -4.90
N HIS A 89 -16.78 -20.08 -4.34
CA HIS A 89 -17.66 -19.16 -5.06
C HIS A 89 -16.92 -17.84 -5.36
N SER A 90 -16.65 -17.59 -6.64
CA SER A 90 -16.04 -16.35 -7.12
C SER A 90 -16.94 -15.58 -8.07
N ALA A 91 -16.67 -14.28 -8.17
CA ALA A 91 -17.22 -13.38 -9.16
C ALA A 91 -16.09 -12.81 -10.02
N THR A 92 -16.34 -12.65 -11.31
CA THR A 92 -15.38 -12.17 -12.30
C THR A 92 -15.95 -10.98 -13.06
N TRP A 93 -15.27 -9.83 -12.98
CA TRP A 93 -15.54 -8.68 -13.84
C TRP A 93 -14.70 -8.77 -15.11
N THR A 94 -15.31 -8.51 -16.27
CA THR A 94 -14.68 -8.58 -17.59
C THR A 94 -14.93 -7.33 -18.42
N LEU A 95 -13.86 -6.76 -18.97
CA LEU A 95 -13.88 -5.60 -19.86
C LEU A 95 -13.13 -5.92 -21.17
N CYS A 96 -13.82 -5.81 -22.30
CA CYS A 96 -13.28 -6.19 -23.62
C CYS A 96 -12.90 -5.00 -24.52
N SER A 97 -13.36 -3.78 -24.20
CA SER A 97 -13.09 -2.57 -24.99
C SER A 97 -11.60 -2.43 -25.28
N LEU A 98 -11.24 -2.33 -26.56
CA LEU A 98 -9.84 -2.18 -26.99
C LEU A 98 -9.25 -0.88 -26.43
N GLU A 99 -9.99 0.22 -26.59
CA GLU A 99 -9.61 1.55 -26.10
C GLU A 99 -9.30 1.53 -24.59
N ALA A 100 -10.19 0.93 -23.80
CA ALA A 100 -10.02 0.83 -22.36
C ALA A 100 -8.79 -0.03 -21.98
N ARG A 101 -8.58 -1.15 -22.69
CA ARG A 101 -7.42 -2.03 -22.47
C ARG A 101 -6.10 -1.36 -22.85
N THR A 102 -6.08 -0.63 -23.95
CA THR A 102 -4.92 0.17 -24.36
C THR A 102 -4.60 1.22 -23.31
N ARG A 103 -5.61 1.96 -22.83
CA ARG A 103 -5.43 2.95 -21.77
C ARG A 103 -4.85 2.34 -20.49
N ILE A 104 -5.39 1.22 -20.03
CA ILE A 104 -4.89 0.49 -18.85
C ILE A 104 -3.44 0.02 -19.07
N ASN A 105 -3.10 -0.42 -20.28
CA ASN A 105 -1.75 -0.85 -20.61
C ASN A 105 -0.74 0.31 -20.57
N GLU A 106 -1.09 1.45 -21.17
CA GLU A 106 -0.27 2.67 -21.18
C GLU A 106 0.04 3.19 -19.77
N LEU A 107 -0.91 3.03 -18.84
CA LEU A 107 -0.72 3.40 -17.43
C LEU A 107 0.23 2.46 -16.66
N GLY A 108 0.60 1.32 -17.24
CA GLY A 108 1.63 0.42 -16.72
C GLY A 108 1.14 -0.95 -16.25
N LEU A 109 -0.03 -1.42 -16.71
CA LEU A 109 -0.43 -2.84 -16.54
C LEU A 109 -0.05 -3.64 -17.80
N PRO A 110 0.99 -4.50 -17.76
CA PRO A 110 1.43 -5.25 -18.94
C PRO A 110 0.43 -6.36 -19.30
N TYR A 111 0.42 -6.72 -20.59
CA TYR A 111 -0.24 -7.95 -21.04
C TYR A 111 0.51 -9.18 -20.52
N GLY A 112 -0.23 -10.17 -19.98
CA GLY A 112 0.34 -11.44 -19.52
C GLY A 112 0.91 -11.41 -18.09
N ARG A 113 2.07 -12.03 -17.87
CA ARG A 113 2.65 -12.20 -16.53
C ARG A 113 3.20 -10.86 -16.01
N LYS A 114 2.65 -10.40 -14.89
CA LYS A 114 2.90 -9.04 -14.36
C LYS A 114 3.60 -8.96 -13.01
N SER A 115 3.64 -10.05 -12.23
CA SER A 115 4.02 -10.05 -10.79
C SER A 115 5.38 -9.41 -10.48
N LYS A 116 6.36 -9.53 -11.38
CA LYS A 116 7.72 -8.94 -11.22
C LYS A 116 7.90 -7.60 -11.94
N GLN A 117 7.01 -7.26 -12.87
CA GLN A 117 7.19 -6.17 -13.83
C GLN A 117 6.38 -4.92 -13.48
N ILE A 118 5.29 -5.06 -12.73
CA ILE A 118 4.45 -3.93 -12.35
C ILE A 118 5.23 -2.92 -11.51
N THR A 119 5.04 -1.65 -11.83
CA THR A 119 5.55 -0.50 -11.07
C THR A 119 4.41 0.46 -10.80
N PRO A 120 4.52 1.37 -9.81
CA PRO A 120 3.58 2.47 -9.67
C PRO A 120 3.43 3.26 -10.99
N PRO A 121 2.27 3.91 -11.23
CA PRO A 121 2.06 4.75 -12.40
C PRO A 121 3.16 5.81 -12.54
N ARG A 122 3.50 6.14 -13.79
CA ARG A 122 4.46 7.20 -14.12
C ARG A 122 3.82 8.56 -14.38
N VAL A 123 2.50 8.58 -14.47
CA VAL A 123 1.67 9.80 -14.56
C VAL A 123 1.35 10.32 -13.15
N PRO A 124 0.82 11.54 -12.98
CA PRO A 124 0.21 11.95 -11.72
C PRO A 124 -0.90 11.00 -11.27
N PHE A 125 -1.00 10.74 -9.96
CA PHE A 125 -2.05 9.89 -9.40
C PHE A 125 -2.28 10.14 -7.91
N SER A 126 -3.49 9.81 -7.43
CA SER A 126 -3.78 9.76 -5.99
C SER A 126 -3.04 8.61 -5.30
N ARG A 127 -1.89 8.95 -4.71
CA ARG A 127 -0.97 7.97 -4.11
C ARG A 127 -1.59 7.11 -3.00
N ARG A 128 -2.42 7.71 -2.14
CA ARG A 128 -3.06 6.99 -1.02
C ARG A 128 -4.06 5.96 -1.54
N ASP A 129 -4.84 6.33 -2.55
CA ASP A 129 -5.93 5.52 -3.08
C ASP A 129 -5.38 4.39 -3.94
N TYR A 130 -4.34 4.68 -4.74
CA TYR A 130 -3.55 3.65 -5.41
C TYR A 130 -2.99 2.59 -4.45
N LEU A 131 -2.34 3.02 -3.35
CA LEU A 131 -1.80 2.08 -2.37
C LEU A 131 -2.90 1.31 -1.64
N ARG A 132 -4.05 1.92 -1.37
CA ARG A 132 -5.22 1.20 -0.84
C ARG A 132 -5.68 0.12 -1.82
N GLY A 133 -5.79 0.42 -3.11
CA GLY A 133 -6.12 -0.57 -4.14
C GLY A 133 -5.13 -1.74 -4.19
N VAL A 134 -3.83 -1.44 -4.11
CA VAL A 134 -2.77 -2.46 -4.03
C VAL A 134 -2.92 -3.34 -2.78
N LEU A 135 -3.17 -2.73 -1.61
CA LEU A 135 -3.36 -3.46 -0.36
C LEU A 135 -4.67 -4.24 -0.34
N ASP A 136 -5.73 -3.76 -0.97
CA ASP A 136 -7.02 -4.45 -1.00
C ASP A 136 -6.98 -5.71 -1.86
N ALA A 137 -6.20 -5.71 -2.94
CA ALA A 137 -5.94 -6.89 -3.74
C ALA A 137 -5.03 -7.90 -3.01
N ASP A 138 -3.78 -7.53 -2.71
CA ASP A 138 -2.74 -8.51 -2.29
C ASP A 138 -2.15 -8.24 -0.88
N GLY A 139 -2.75 -7.30 -0.15
CA GLY A 139 -2.37 -6.94 1.22
C GLY A 139 -3.29 -7.52 2.29
N SER A 140 -2.97 -7.22 3.55
CA SER A 140 -3.75 -7.60 4.73
C SER A 140 -3.76 -6.48 5.76
N VAL A 141 -4.90 -6.32 6.43
CA VAL A 141 -5.15 -5.36 7.51
C VAL A 141 -5.89 -6.09 8.61
N GLY A 142 -5.47 -5.93 9.87
CA GLY A 142 -6.17 -6.51 11.00
C GLY A 142 -5.27 -6.71 12.22
N TYR A 143 -5.54 -7.76 12.98
CA TYR A 143 -4.80 -8.11 14.19
C TYR A 143 -3.97 -9.38 14.01
N THR A 144 -2.75 -9.36 14.54
CA THR A 144 -1.95 -10.57 14.71
C THR A 144 -2.58 -11.49 15.74
N SER A 145 -2.15 -12.75 15.83
CA SER A 145 -2.60 -13.70 16.87
C SER A 145 -2.33 -13.23 18.31
N LYS A 146 -1.44 -12.25 18.49
CA LYS A 146 -1.14 -11.61 19.77
C LYS A 146 -1.96 -10.36 20.05
N GLY A 147 -2.95 -10.04 19.20
CA GLY A 147 -3.80 -8.86 19.35
C GLY A 147 -3.11 -7.54 18.97
N PHE A 148 -2.05 -7.56 18.16
CA PHE A 148 -1.41 -6.33 17.67
C PHE A 148 -1.91 -5.95 16.27
N PRO A 149 -2.27 -4.68 16.04
CA PRO A 149 -2.57 -4.15 14.71
C PRO A 149 -1.46 -4.45 13.71
N PHE A 150 -1.81 -4.78 12.48
CA PHE A 150 -0.87 -4.88 11.38
C PHE A 150 -1.49 -4.44 10.05
N VAL A 151 -0.61 -3.93 9.18
CA VAL A 151 -0.86 -3.73 7.75
C VAL A 151 0.32 -4.36 7.02
N SER A 152 0.05 -5.28 6.09
CA SER A 152 1.10 -5.96 5.34
C SER A 152 0.81 -6.08 3.86
N LEU A 153 1.87 -6.17 3.07
CA LEU A 153 1.83 -6.47 1.65
C LEU A 153 2.84 -7.58 1.35
N THR A 154 2.38 -8.58 0.62
CA THR A 154 3.23 -9.59 0.00
C THR A 154 3.32 -9.29 -1.49
N THR A 155 4.53 -9.20 -2.06
CA THR A 155 4.67 -8.89 -3.50
C THR A 155 5.98 -9.38 -4.07
N GLN A 156 5.99 -9.75 -5.35
CA GLN A 156 7.21 -10.06 -6.10
C GLN A 156 7.89 -8.82 -6.69
N SER A 157 7.15 -7.72 -6.85
CA SER A 157 7.65 -6.48 -7.45
C SER A 157 8.47 -5.68 -6.46
N THR A 158 9.75 -5.49 -6.79
CA THR A 158 10.64 -4.60 -6.03
C THR A 158 10.12 -3.16 -6.04
N ALA A 159 9.58 -2.69 -7.16
CA ALA A 159 9.10 -1.32 -7.29
C ALA A 159 7.90 -1.04 -6.39
N ILE A 160 6.94 -1.97 -6.33
CA ILE A 160 5.77 -1.85 -5.44
C ILE A 160 6.20 -1.91 -3.97
N ALA A 161 7.07 -2.86 -3.60
CA ALA A 161 7.57 -2.96 -2.22
C ALA A 161 8.32 -1.69 -1.79
N ALA A 162 9.20 -1.16 -2.65
CA ALA A 162 9.95 0.06 -2.39
C ALA A 162 9.03 1.28 -2.28
N TYR A 163 8.03 1.38 -3.16
CA TYR A 163 7.06 2.47 -3.17
C TYR A 163 6.21 2.49 -1.89
N LEU A 164 5.70 1.33 -1.45
CA LEU A 164 5.00 1.20 -0.17
C LEU A 164 5.88 1.66 0.99
N CYS A 165 7.14 1.24 1.04
CA CYS A 165 8.08 1.65 2.09
C CYS A 165 8.32 3.17 2.10
N PHE A 166 8.56 3.75 0.92
CA PHE A 166 8.78 5.18 0.75
C PHE A 166 7.56 6.00 1.19
N TYR A 167 6.37 5.64 0.72
CA TYR A 167 5.16 6.37 1.03
C TYR A 167 4.77 6.24 2.50
N SER A 168 4.78 5.01 3.03
CA SER A 168 4.39 4.75 4.42
C SER A 168 5.35 5.39 5.43
N ARG A 169 6.63 5.59 5.08
CA ARG A 169 7.57 6.35 5.93
C ARG A 169 7.08 7.78 6.17
N LYS A 170 6.46 8.43 5.17
CA LYS A 170 5.94 9.80 5.31
C LYS A 170 4.75 9.90 6.27
N ILE A 171 4.04 8.80 6.46
CA ILE A 171 2.83 8.72 7.29
C ILE A 171 3.14 8.20 8.70
N THR A 172 3.99 7.18 8.77
CA THR A 172 4.26 6.45 10.00
C THR A 172 5.55 6.87 10.70
N GLU A 173 6.43 7.59 9.98
CA GLU A 173 7.82 7.90 10.38
C GLU A 173 8.70 6.67 10.58
N VAL A 174 8.18 5.47 10.28
CA VAL A 174 8.91 4.20 10.39
C VAL A 174 9.58 3.87 9.06
N GLU A 175 10.91 3.79 9.11
CA GLU A 175 11.71 3.33 7.97
C GLU A 175 11.67 1.79 7.88
N ARG A 176 11.37 1.29 6.68
CA ARG A 176 11.42 -0.14 6.34
C ARG A 176 12.34 -0.34 5.15
N HIS A 177 13.19 -1.36 5.23
CA HIS A 177 14.03 -1.80 4.12
C HIS A 177 13.51 -3.16 3.65
N PRO A 178 12.75 -3.20 2.54
CA PRO A 178 12.16 -4.45 2.08
C PRO A 178 13.27 -5.40 1.64
N LYS A 179 13.30 -6.60 2.22
CA LYS A 179 14.17 -7.70 1.80
C LYS A 179 13.31 -8.86 1.30
N ARG A 180 13.79 -9.55 0.27
CA ARG A 180 13.17 -10.79 -0.19
C ARG A 180 13.35 -11.85 0.90
N ASN A 181 12.30 -12.61 1.18
CA ASN A 181 12.44 -13.76 2.05
C ASN A 181 13.23 -14.86 1.35
N THR A 182 13.78 -15.80 2.13
CA THR A 182 14.62 -16.90 1.62
C THR A 182 13.81 -18.07 1.04
N ARG A 183 12.54 -18.22 1.41
CA ARG A 183 11.70 -19.37 1.06
C ARG A 183 11.28 -19.33 -0.41
N ASP A 184 10.73 -18.21 -0.85
CA ASP A 184 10.10 -18.04 -2.17
C ASP A 184 10.61 -16.79 -2.90
N GLY A 185 11.51 -16.03 -2.28
CA GLY A 185 12.12 -14.85 -2.88
C GLY A 185 11.16 -13.67 -3.02
N ILE A 186 10.05 -13.62 -2.28
CA ILE A 186 9.10 -12.48 -2.35
C ILE A 186 9.33 -11.48 -1.22
N TYR A 187 8.86 -10.24 -1.39
CA TYR A 187 8.87 -9.23 -0.33
C TYR A 187 7.65 -9.42 0.59
N ASN A 188 7.90 -9.37 1.89
CA ASN A 188 6.86 -9.28 2.92
C ASN A 188 7.09 -7.98 3.70
N VAL A 189 6.35 -6.93 3.35
CA VAL A 189 6.43 -5.64 4.04
C VAL A 189 5.33 -5.60 5.09
N MET A 190 5.68 -5.33 6.35
CA MET A 190 4.71 -5.28 7.45
C MET A 190 4.94 -4.05 8.34
N TYR A 191 3.84 -3.36 8.62
CA TYR A 191 3.70 -2.35 9.66
C TYR A 191 2.89 -2.97 10.80
N ALA A 192 3.23 -2.64 12.04
CA ALA A 192 2.58 -3.19 13.22
C ALA A 192 2.35 -2.10 14.27
N MET A 193 1.43 -2.34 15.20
CA MET A 193 1.10 -1.46 16.32
C MET A 193 0.75 -0.04 15.82
N GLU A 194 1.30 1.02 16.40
CA GLU A 194 0.97 2.41 16.07
C GLU A 194 1.26 2.74 14.61
N ALA A 195 2.30 2.14 14.03
CA ALA A 195 2.60 2.36 12.61
C ALA A 195 1.51 1.75 11.72
N ALA A 196 0.96 0.60 12.10
CA ALA A 196 -0.18 0.02 11.40
C ALA A 196 -1.45 0.87 11.59
N GLN A 197 -1.71 1.38 12.80
CA GLN A 197 -2.85 2.26 13.06
C GLN A 197 -2.78 3.53 12.19
N LYS A 198 -1.66 4.27 12.26
CA LYS A 198 -1.44 5.48 11.47
C LYS A 198 -1.59 5.22 9.98
N LEU A 199 -0.99 4.13 9.48
CA LEU A 199 -1.08 3.78 8.07
C LEU A 199 -2.51 3.39 7.66
N SER A 200 -3.20 2.59 8.47
CA SER A 200 -4.57 2.16 8.21
C SER A 200 -5.54 3.34 8.19
N ALA A 201 -5.49 4.24 9.17
CA ALA A 201 -6.35 5.42 9.24
C ALA A 201 -6.12 6.38 8.05
N HIS A 202 -4.88 6.49 7.57
CA HIS A 202 -4.56 7.29 6.40
C HIS A 202 -5.09 6.70 5.09
N LEU A 203 -4.99 5.38 4.93
CA LEU A 203 -5.38 4.71 3.69
C LEU A 203 -6.89 4.47 3.62
N TYR A 204 -7.52 4.06 4.71
CA TYR A 204 -8.93 3.67 4.82
C TYR A 204 -9.76 4.78 5.49
N TYR A 205 -9.80 5.96 4.86
CA TYR A 205 -10.55 7.10 5.37
C TYR A 205 -12.07 6.95 5.12
N PRO A 206 -12.93 7.64 5.89
CA PRO A 206 -14.38 7.52 5.74
C PRO A 206 -14.86 7.82 4.30
N GLY A 207 -15.74 6.96 3.78
CA GLY A 207 -16.33 7.11 2.45
C GLY A 207 -15.40 6.74 1.28
N CYS A 208 -14.21 6.19 1.54
CA CYS A 208 -13.32 5.75 0.49
C CYS A 208 -13.81 4.44 -0.17
N LEU A 209 -13.50 4.25 -1.46
CA LEU A 209 -13.72 2.96 -2.13
C LEU A 209 -12.73 1.93 -1.59
N ALA A 210 -13.22 0.86 -0.97
CA ALA A 210 -12.41 -0.20 -0.37
C ALA A 210 -13.19 -1.53 -0.34
N LEU A 211 -12.49 -2.64 -0.09
CA LEU A 211 -13.14 -3.87 0.35
C LEU A 211 -13.75 -3.66 1.75
N GLU A 212 -15.06 -3.87 1.89
CA GLU A 212 -15.80 -3.61 3.13
C GLU A 212 -15.16 -4.29 4.35
N ARG A 213 -14.76 -5.55 4.21
CA ARG A 213 -14.08 -6.29 5.29
C ARG A 213 -12.74 -5.68 5.71
N LYS A 214 -12.01 -5.05 4.80
CA LYS A 214 -10.72 -4.39 5.09
C LYS A 214 -10.94 -2.99 5.66
N GLN A 215 -11.96 -2.28 5.20
CA GLN A 215 -12.43 -1.05 5.85
C GLN A 215 -12.83 -1.32 7.30
N ALA A 216 -13.69 -2.31 7.56
CA ALA A 216 -14.09 -2.70 8.91
C ALA A 216 -12.89 -3.13 9.78
N ALA A 217 -11.93 -3.84 9.21
CA ALA A 217 -10.69 -4.17 9.91
C ALA A 217 -9.89 -2.91 10.26
N ALA A 218 -9.72 -1.97 9.33
CA ALA A 218 -9.03 -0.70 9.57
C ALA A 218 -9.74 0.15 10.64
N ASP A 219 -11.06 0.26 10.59
CA ASP A 219 -11.87 0.97 11.59
C ASP A 219 -11.65 0.38 12.99
N SER A 220 -11.57 -0.94 13.10
CA SER A 220 -11.30 -1.63 14.38
C SER A 220 -9.90 -1.33 14.94
N LEU A 221 -8.94 -0.88 14.11
CA LEU A 221 -7.59 -0.54 14.57
C LEU A 221 -7.54 0.82 15.25
N ILE A 222 -8.48 1.74 14.97
CA ILE A 222 -8.48 3.10 15.51
C ILE A 222 -8.50 3.09 17.05
N GLY A 223 -9.27 2.17 17.64
CA GLY A 223 -9.41 2.05 19.09
C GLY A 223 -8.29 1.28 19.80
N TRP A 224 -7.32 0.70 19.08
CA TRP A 224 -6.27 -0.06 19.74
C TRP A 224 -5.37 0.86 20.59
N THR A 225 -5.12 0.44 21.83
CA THR A 225 -4.17 1.10 22.71
C THR A 225 -3.06 0.14 23.08
N ARG A 226 -1.83 0.65 23.05
CA ARG A 226 -0.66 -0.07 23.54
C ARG A 226 -0.89 -0.58 24.96
N PRO A 227 -0.72 -1.88 25.23
CA PRO A 227 -0.82 -2.43 26.58
C PRO A 227 0.17 -1.74 27.54
N ALA A 228 -0.27 -1.50 28.78
CA ALA A 228 0.57 -0.92 29.82
C ALA A 228 1.86 -1.73 30.02
N GLY A 229 2.99 -1.05 30.17
CA GLY A 229 4.30 -1.68 30.32
C GLY A 229 4.95 -2.17 29.01
N MET A 230 4.21 -2.19 27.89
CA MET A 230 4.80 -2.54 26.59
C MET A 230 5.61 -1.36 26.02
N ARG A 231 6.93 -1.52 25.91
CA ARG A 231 7.81 -0.49 25.32
C ARG A 231 7.46 -0.21 23.86
N ALA A 232 7.38 1.08 23.50
CA ALA A 232 7.31 1.51 22.11
C ALA A 232 8.42 0.85 21.30
N ALA A 233 8.07 0.25 20.16
CA ALA A 233 9.05 -0.28 19.23
C ALA A 233 9.86 0.92 18.73
N HIS A 234 11.01 1.10 19.36
CA HIS A 234 11.93 2.21 19.16
C HIS A 234 12.20 2.34 17.65
N THR A 235 11.78 3.44 17.03
CA THR A 235 12.46 3.90 15.82
C THR A 235 13.93 4.00 16.22
N ALA A 236 14.81 3.17 15.65
CA ALA A 236 16.20 3.08 16.08
C ALA A 236 16.80 4.50 16.11
N ARG A 237 16.99 5.08 17.31
CA ARG A 237 17.57 6.42 17.46
C ARG A 237 19.00 6.27 17.00
N ARG A 238 19.27 6.77 15.80
CA ARG A 238 20.62 6.77 15.22
C ARG A 238 21.56 7.47 16.18
N TRP A 239 22.76 6.93 16.34
CA TRP A 239 23.81 7.58 17.09
C TRP A 239 24.26 8.81 16.32
N LYS A 240 24.26 9.96 17.00
CA LYS A 240 24.86 11.20 16.50
C LYS A 240 26.28 11.31 17.03
N GLU A 241 27.15 11.99 16.31
CA GLU A 241 28.56 12.15 16.70
C GLU A 241 28.72 12.72 18.11
N TRP A 242 27.89 13.69 18.52
CA TRP A 242 27.95 14.23 19.87
C TRP A 242 27.58 13.20 20.95
N GLU A 243 26.69 12.23 20.64
CA GLU A 243 26.38 11.13 21.55
C GLU A 243 27.55 10.17 21.66
N ASP A 244 28.30 9.96 20.57
CA ASP A 244 29.53 9.16 20.57
C ASP A 244 30.62 9.85 21.39
N ARG A 245 30.75 11.18 21.32
CA ARG A 245 31.70 11.94 22.17
C ARG A 245 31.36 11.76 23.65
N ILE A 246 30.09 11.92 24.04
CA ILE A 246 29.63 11.71 25.42
C ILE A 246 29.91 10.27 25.87
N LEU A 247 29.63 9.29 25.00
CA LEU A 247 29.86 7.87 25.30
C LEU A 247 31.35 7.52 25.50
N LEU A 248 32.25 8.25 24.82
CA LEU A 248 33.70 8.07 24.94
C LEU A 248 34.31 8.86 26.11
N SER A 249 33.69 9.96 26.52
CA SER A 249 34.16 10.80 27.64
C SER A 249 33.77 10.26 29.02
N HIS A 250 32.76 9.40 29.10
CA HIS A 250 32.32 8.78 30.35
C HIS A 250 33.19 7.58 30.74
N ASP A 251 33.58 7.54 32.00
CA ASP A 251 34.30 6.39 32.60
C ASP A 251 33.38 5.18 32.82
N SER A 252 32.07 5.39 32.88
CA SER A 252 31.07 4.36 33.11
C SER A 252 29.98 4.36 32.04
N ILE A 253 29.74 3.18 31.46
CA ILE A 253 28.62 2.97 30.52
C ILE A 253 27.26 3.25 31.17
N ALA A 254 27.12 3.02 32.49
CA ALA A 254 25.87 3.27 33.19
C ALA A 254 25.54 4.77 33.24
N ALA A 255 26.54 5.61 33.54
CA ALA A 255 26.39 7.06 33.55
C ALA A 255 26.10 7.60 32.15
N ALA A 256 26.82 7.12 31.13
CA ALA A 256 26.55 7.48 29.74
C ALA A 256 25.14 7.06 29.28
N ALA A 257 24.65 5.89 29.71
CA ALA A 257 23.31 5.41 29.39
C ALA A 257 22.21 6.30 29.99
N GLU A 258 22.39 6.73 31.24
CA GLU A 258 21.49 7.66 31.92
C GLU A 258 21.46 9.02 31.23
N GLU A 259 22.62 9.64 30.99
CA GLU A 259 22.72 10.97 30.36
C GLU A 259 22.15 10.96 28.93
N LEU A 260 22.46 9.93 28.15
CA LEU A 260 21.99 9.83 26.78
C LEU A 260 20.51 9.40 26.68
N GLY A 261 19.88 8.98 27.78
CA GLY A 261 18.55 8.36 27.79
C GLY A 261 18.51 7.11 26.91
N ARG A 262 19.57 6.30 26.93
CA ARG A 262 19.74 5.06 26.15
C ARG A 262 19.89 3.86 27.09
N SER A 263 19.67 2.66 26.57
CA SER A 263 19.90 1.46 27.39
C SER A 263 21.39 1.17 27.55
N TYR A 264 21.77 0.61 28.71
CA TYR A 264 23.14 0.15 28.98
C TYR A 264 23.70 -0.72 27.84
N GLN A 265 22.92 -1.71 27.38
CA GLN A 265 23.31 -2.61 26.29
C GLN A 265 23.57 -1.85 24.97
N SER A 266 22.75 -0.84 24.67
CA SER A 266 22.97 0.00 23.47
C SER A 266 24.26 0.82 23.57
N CYS A 267 24.54 1.41 24.74
CA CYS A 267 25.75 2.19 24.99
C CYS A 267 26.99 1.29 24.95
N ASN A 268 26.95 0.14 25.62
CA ASN A 268 28.04 -0.83 25.64
C ASN A 268 28.41 -1.31 24.23
N LEU A 269 27.41 -1.72 23.44
CA LEU A 269 27.61 -2.19 22.07
C LEU A 269 28.14 -1.08 21.15
N ARG A 270 27.66 0.17 21.31
CA ARG A 270 28.17 1.30 20.53
C ARG A 270 29.61 1.63 20.90
N GLN A 271 29.95 1.70 22.18
CA GLN A 271 31.30 2.01 22.64
C GLN A 271 32.29 0.97 22.15
N TRP A 272 31.94 -0.32 22.23
CA TRP A 272 32.74 -1.39 21.67
C TRP A 272 32.99 -1.20 20.16
N ARG A 273 31.94 -0.90 19.37
CA ARG A 273 32.09 -0.66 17.93
C ARG A 273 32.98 0.54 17.59
N LEU A 274 32.91 1.62 18.36
CA LEU A 274 33.79 2.79 18.20
C LEU A 274 35.24 2.40 18.48
N ARG A 275 35.49 1.75 19.62
CA ARG A 275 36.84 1.32 20.04
C ARG A 275 37.45 0.23 19.15
N SER A 276 36.62 -0.64 18.57
CA SER A 276 37.05 -1.73 17.70
C SER A 276 37.12 -1.33 16.22
N GLY A 277 36.89 -0.05 15.87
CA GLY A 277 36.88 0.44 14.49
C GLY A 277 35.74 -0.09 13.61
N GLN A 278 34.69 -0.69 14.19
CA GLN A 278 33.49 -1.14 13.46
C GLN A 278 32.46 -0.01 13.25
N ALA A 279 32.71 1.15 13.86
CA ALA A 279 32.01 2.40 13.61
C ALA A 279 33.05 3.53 13.47
N PRO A 280 32.77 4.55 12.64
CA PRO A 280 33.65 5.72 12.54
C PRO A 280 33.71 6.43 13.90
N MET A 281 34.90 6.90 14.27
CA MET A 281 35.08 7.77 15.44
C MET A 281 34.41 9.13 15.15
N PRO A 282 33.81 9.78 16.15
CA PRO A 282 33.30 11.13 15.98
C PRO A 282 34.48 12.07 15.67
N GLU A 283 34.28 12.97 14.70
CA GLU A 283 35.17 14.12 14.47
C GLU A 283 35.14 15.11 15.65
#